data_AF-A0A414CWI5-F1
#
_entry.id   AF-A0A414CWI5-F1
#
_cell.length_a   1.000
_cell.length_b   1.000
_cell.length_c   1.000
_cell.angle_alpha   90.00
_cell.angle_beta   90.00
_cell.angle_gamma   90.00
#
_symmetry.space_group_name_H-M   'P 1'
#
loop_
_entity.id
_entity.type
_entity.pdbx_description
1 polymer ?
#
loop_
_entity_poly.entity_id
_entity_poly.type
_entity_poly.pdbx_seq_one_letter_code
_entity_poly.pdbx_strand_id
1 'polypeptide(L)'
;MEYQTIYNKENTRIKFLAFVIIMPAYIDVLNVLLNTIGIGMTSVVTACIYIYVLISLILKCGIRKIDFFYLIGFYLVFLLNYVFFSSTRSEMLSQGMIIVYIFFIPYGLFSFKNVVNWDSFFSYLYKYAKWAIISGGMMLLFLPYDKYLGYMDYSYSLLPAVCAAYYYQAKGKNIEEEKTSSFIPMIMFVAGIIEMAAFGARSGILYAVLFVGVLELLRKDISIQKKLLICGVLVIGGMIGVFYLDDILYLVSKLPYFENSYLVRSFLKGKLFNTDTRQVIWQSCFERLNTMGMDVTGFFGDRPYCAGAVYPHNIVLEILMSWGWIIGGCILAYLLWLIIRGLTCKGLKRDVCIFIIFSCLSRFFMSGTYIREGKFWITVFVLVALGKGKKKANN
;
A
#
# COMPACT_ATOMS: atom_id res chain seq x y z
N MET A 1 7.39 -35.24 -9.95
CA MET A 1 6.00 -34.77 -10.04
C MET A 1 5.65 -33.84 -8.88
N GLU A 2 5.87 -34.25 -7.62
CA GLU A 2 5.56 -33.45 -6.41
C GLU A 2 6.29 -32.09 -6.33
N TYR A 3 7.60 -32.04 -6.65
CA TYR A 3 8.37 -30.79 -6.67
C TYR A 3 7.78 -29.76 -7.66
N GLN A 4 7.35 -30.22 -8.83
CA GLN A 4 6.78 -29.36 -9.87
C GLN A 4 5.38 -28.86 -9.47
N THR A 5 4.59 -29.68 -8.77
CA THR A 5 3.32 -29.26 -8.17
C THR A 5 3.51 -28.21 -7.08
N ILE A 6 4.52 -28.35 -6.22
CA ILE A 6 4.85 -27.37 -5.17
C ILE A 6 5.30 -26.05 -5.80
N TYR A 7 6.23 -26.11 -6.75
CA TYR A 7 6.73 -24.93 -7.48
C TYR A 7 5.60 -24.18 -8.20
N ASN A 8 4.70 -24.90 -8.88
CA ASN A 8 3.55 -24.30 -9.56
C ASN A 8 2.59 -23.59 -8.59
N LYS A 9 2.37 -24.15 -7.40
CA LYS A 9 1.55 -23.52 -6.36
C LYS A 9 2.21 -22.27 -5.80
N GLU A 10 3.52 -22.29 -5.56
CA GLU A 10 4.27 -21.11 -5.10
C GLU A 10 4.22 -19.98 -6.13
N ASN A 11 4.51 -20.30 -7.39
CA ASN A 11 4.47 -19.33 -8.47
C ASN A 11 3.06 -18.72 -8.65
N THR A 12 2.02 -19.56 -8.48
CA THR A 12 0.62 -19.12 -8.48
C THR A 12 0.35 -18.13 -7.34
N ARG A 13 0.81 -18.41 -6.11
CA ARG A 13 0.65 -17.49 -4.96
C ARG A 13 1.32 -16.14 -5.21
N ILE A 14 2.53 -16.12 -5.77
CA ILE A 14 3.24 -14.88 -6.11
C ILE A 14 2.47 -14.07 -7.16
N LYS A 15 2.01 -14.72 -8.24
CA LYS A 15 1.23 -14.06 -9.29
C LYS A 15 -0.03 -13.40 -8.72
N PHE A 16 -0.74 -14.12 -7.86
CA PHE A 16 -1.94 -13.63 -7.19
C PHE A 16 -1.64 -12.49 -6.20
N LEU A 17 -0.56 -12.58 -5.44
CA LEU A 17 -0.09 -11.48 -4.59
C LEU A 17 0.21 -10.22 -5.39
N ALA A 18 0.97 -10.35 -6.48
CA ALA A 18 1.28 -9.25 -7.37
C ALA A 18 0.01 -8.61 -7.93
N PHE A 19 -0.97 -9.42 -8.35
CA PHE A 19 -2.26 -8.91 -8.82
C PHE A 19 -3.01 -8.16 -7.71
N VAL A 20 -3.16 -8.73 -6.51
CA VAL A 20 -3.92 -8.13 -5.41
C VAL A 20 -3.30 -6.81 -4.91
N ILE A 21 -1.98 -6.65 -4.99
CA ILE A 21 -1.31 -5.38 -4.69
C ILE A 21 -1.71 -4.27 -5.66
N ILE A 22 -1.87 -4.61 -6.95
CA ILE A 22 -2.19 -3.65 -8.03
C ILE A 22 -3.70 -3.49 -8.24
N MET A 23 -4.49 -4.49 -7.83
CA MET A 23 -5.93 -4.58 -8.04
C MET A 23 -6.74 -3.34 -7.61
N PRO A 24 -6.41 -2.63 -6.50
CA PRO A 24 -7.10 -1.38 -6.17
C PRO A 24 -7.08 -0.36 -7.31
N ALA A 25 -5.96 -0.21 -8.04
CA ALA A 25 -5.89 0.71 -9.17
C ALA A 25 -6.82 0.29 -10.32
N TYR A 26 -6.96 -1.01 -10.58
CA TYR A 26 -7.93 -1.48 -11.58
C TYR A 26 -9.38 -1.27 -11.14
N ILE A 27 -9.67 -1.49 -9.86
CA ILE A 27 -11.00 -1.28 -9.30
C ILE A 27 -11.39 0.20 -9.41
N ASP A 28 -10.48 1.11 -9.10
CA ASP A 28 -10.73 2.56 -9.22
C ASP A 28 -11.04 2.95 -10.67
N VAL A 29 -10.24 2.49 -11.64
CA VAL A 29 -10.50 2.73 -13.08
C VAL A 29 -11.83 2.14 -13.52
N LEU A 30 -12.12 0.91 -13.12
CA LEU A 30 -13.37 0.23 -13.45
C LEU A 30 -14.57 0.97 -12.84
N ASN A 31 -14.45 1.46 -11.62
CA ASN A 31 -15.51 2.22 -10.96
C ASN A 31 -15.81 3.51 -11.73
N VAL A 32 -14.80 4.25 -12.17
CA VAL A 32 -15.00 5.45 -13.00
C VAL A 32 -15.65 5.09 -14.33
N LEU A 33 -15.15 4.04 -15.00
CA LEU A 33 -15.68 3.59 -16.29
C LEU A 33 -17.17 3.21 -16.19
N LEU A 34 -17.53 2.35 -15.22
CA LEU A 34 -18.90 1.87 -15.03
C LEU A 34 -19.87 2.99 -14.69
N ASN A 35 -19.48 3.92 -13.80
CA ASN A 35 -20.32 5.07 -13.49
C ASN A 35 -20.48 6.01 -14.71
N THR A 36 -19.43 6.17 -15.53
CA THR A 36 -19.48 7.01 -16.73
C THR A 36 -20.50 6.48 -17.75
N ILE A 37 -20.66 5.17 -17.86
CA ILE A 37 -21.67 4.53 -18.73
C ILE A 37 -23.02 4.29 -18.03
N GLY A 38 -23.22 4.84 -16.83
CA GLY A 38 -24.49 4.78 -16.10
C GLY A 38 -24.76 3.48 -15.33
N ILE A 39 -23.75 2.62 -15.13
CA ILE A 39 -23.90 1.38 -14.36
C ILE A 39 -23.64 1.66 -12.87
N GLY A 40 -24.72 1.76 -12.09
CA GLY A 40 -24.68 1.98 -10.63
C GLY A 40 -24.31 0.77 -9.76
N MET A 41 -23.90 -0.37 -10.35
CA MET A 41 -23.60 -1.62 -9.64
C MET A 41 -22.11 -1.82 -9.29
N THR A 42 -21.35 -0.73 -9.19
CA THR A 42 -19.88 -0.78 -8.98
C THR A 42 -19.46 -1.54 -7.73
N SER A 43 -20.22 -1.42 -6.63
CA SER A 43 -19.98 -2.16 -5.38
C SER A 43 -20.13 -3.66 -5.56
N VAL A 44 -21.16 -4.10 -6.30
CA VAL A 44 -21.42 -5.52 -6.60
C VAL A 44 -20.33 -6.08 -7.52
N VAL A 45 -19.97 -5.36 -8.58
CA VAL A 45 -18.88 -5.77 -9.49
C VAL A 45 -17.57 -5.90 -8.72
N THR A 46 -17.26 -4.93 -7.86
CA THR A 46 -16.08 -4.96 -6.99
C THR A 46 -16.09 -6.20 -6.09
N ALA A 47 -17.21 -6.48 -5.42
CA ALA A 47 -17.35 -7.67 -4.57
C ALA A 47 -17.18 -8.97 -5.37
N CYS A 48 -17.77 -9.07 -6.56
CA CYS A 48 -17.62 -10.22 -7.44
C CYS A 48 -16.15 -10.46 -7.84
N ILE A 49 -15.38 -9.40 -8.12
CA ILE A 49 -13.94 -9.50 -8.43
C ILE A 49 -13.19 -10.06 -7.22
N TYR A 50 -13.41 -9.51 -6.02
CA TYR A 50 -12.78 -10.00 -4.79
C TYR A 50 -13.11 -11.49 -4.53
N ILE A 51 -14.38 -11.88 -4.65
CA ILE A 51 -14.83 -13.26 -4.45
C ILE A 51 -14.20 -14.19 -5.50
N TYR A 52 -14.24 -13.81 -6.77
CA TYR A 52 -13.65 -14.60 -7.85
C TYR A 52 -12.15 -14.84 -7.64
N VAL A 53 -11.41 -13.80 -7.24
CA VAL A 53 -9.97 -13.88 -6.99
C VAL A 53 -9.68 -14.79 -5.79
N LEU A 54 -10.48 -14.72 -4.72
CA LEU A 54 -10.34 -15.59 -3.55
C LEU A 54 -10.66 -17.05 -3.87
N ILE A 55 -11.78 -17.32 -4.55
CA ILE A 55 -12.16 -18.69 -4.96
C ILE A 55 -11.10 -19.27 -5.89
N SER A 56 -10.66 -18.50 -6.89
CA SER A 56 -9.62 -18.93 -7.83
C SER A 56 -8.31 -19.30 -7.13
N LEU A 57 -7.94 -18.54 -6.09
CA LEU A 57 -6.78 -18.84 -5.26
C LEU A 57 -6.99 -20.15 -4.50
N ILE A 58 -8.13 -20.31 -3.82
CA ILE A 58 -8.44 -21.49 -3.01
C ILE A 58 -8.42 -22.75 -3.87
N LEU A 59 -9.05 -22.72 -5.04
CA LEU A 59 -9.08 -23.86 -5.97
C LEU A 59 -7.67 -24.25 -6.46
N LYS A 60 -6.78 -23.28 -6.68
CA LYS A 60 -5.43 -23.55 -7.22
C LYS A 60 -4.40 -23.90 -6.15
N CYS A 61 -4.47 -23.28 -4.98
CA CYS A 61 -3.45 -23.41 -3.94
C CYS A 61 -3.85 -24.37 -2.82
N GLY A 62 -5.14 -24.62 -2.63
CA GLY A 62 -5.71 -25.32 -1.49
C GLY A 62 -5.57 -24.53 -0.19
N ILE A 63 -6.23 -24.99 0.87
CA ILE A 63 -6.16 -24.41 2.21
C ILE A 63 -5.60 -25.46 3.17
N ARG A 64 -4.68 -25.05 4.06
CA ARG A 64 -4.16 -25.94 5.11
C ARG A 64 -5.05 -25.82 6.34
N LYS A 65 -5.26 -26.93 7.06
CA LYS A 65 -6.07 -26.95 8.30
C LYS A 65 -5.63 -25.87 9.30
N ILE A 66 -4.32 -25.66 9.46
CA ILE A 66 -3.80 -24.63 10.38
C ILE A 66 -4.21 -23.20 9.98
N ASP A 67 -4.40 -22.93 8.69
CA ASP A 67 -4.80 -21.60 8.21
C ASP A 67 -6.26 -21.30 8.56
N PHE A 68 -7.13 -22.31 8.64
CA PHE A 68 -8.49 -22.17 9.16
C PHE A 68 -8.51 -21.81 10.65
N PHE A 69 -7.66 -22.44 11.47
CA PHE A 69 -7.56 -22.09 12.90
C PHE A 69 -7.11 -20.64 13.10
N TYR A 70 -6.13 -20.16 12.32
CA TYR A 70 -5.75 -18.75 12.35
C TYR A 70 -6.90 -17.83 11.93
N LEU A 71 -7.67 -18.21 10.91
CA LEU A 71 -8.82 -17.41 10.46
C LEU A 71 -9.89 -17.28 11.55
N ILE A 72 -10.23 -18.38 12.23
CA ILE A 72 -11.14 -18.39 13.37
C ILE A 72 -10.61 -17.48 14.48
N GLY A 73 -9.30 -17.55 14.78
CA GLY A 73 -8.67 -16.66 15.76
C GLY A 73 -8.81 -15.18 15.41
N PHE A 74 -8.57 -14.79 14.16
CA PHE A 74 -8.81 -13.41 13.70
C PHE A 74 -10.28 -13.01 13.88
N TYR A 75 -11.22 -13.81 13.41
CA TYR A 75 -12.64 -13.52 13.52
C TYR A 75 -13.12 -13.45 14.97
N LEU A 76 -12.56 -14.27 15.86
CA LEU A 76 -12.86 -14.18 17.29
C LEU A 76 -12.42 -12.82 17.86
N VAL A 77 -11.23 -12.33 17.51
CA VAL A 77 -10.77 -11.00 17.96
C VAL A 77 -11.71 -9.88 17.47
N PHE A 78 -12.15 -9.94 16.21
CA PHE A 78 -13.13 -8.97 15.68
C PHE A 78 -14.50 -9.12 16.35
N LEU A 79 -14.97 -10.34 16.58
CA LEU A 79 -16.25 -10.58 17.24
C LEU A 79 -16.23 -10.06 18.68
N LEU A 80 -15.17 -10.34 19.44
CA LEU A 80 -15.00 -9.81 20.79
C LEU A 80 -14.99 -8.28 20.78
N ASN A 81 -14.29 -7.65 19.82
CA ASN A 81 -14.31 -6.20 19.67
C ASN A 81 -15.73 -5.67 19.41
N TYR A 82 -16.45 -6.28 18.49
CA TYR A 82 -17.83 -5.89 18.17
C TYR A 82 -18.77 -6.02 19.38
N VAL A 83 -18.63 -7.10 20.17
CA VAL A 83 -19.45 -7.33 21.35
C VAL A 83 -19.15 -6.32 22.45
N PHE A 84 -17.87 -6.13 22.80
CA PHE A 84 -17.47 -5.31 23.95
C PHE A 84 -17.44 -3.81 23.68
N PHE A 85 -17.19 -3.35 22.45
CA PHE A 85 -17.04 -1.93 22.14
C PHE A 85 -18.19 -1.43 21.26
N SER A 86 -19.30 -1.05 21.92
CA SER A 86 -20.51 -0.60 21.22
C SER A 86 -20.32 0.68 20.40
N SER A 87 -19.45 1.59 20.85
CA SER A 87 -19.20 2.90 20.24
C SER A 87 -18.56 2.82 18.85
N THR A 88 -17.90 1.71 18.51
CA THR A 88 -17.15 1.55 17.26
C THR A 88 -17.77 0.53 16.29
N ARG A 89 -18.94 -0.03 16.63
CA ARG A 89 -19.62 -1.05 15.81
C ARG A 89 -19.91 -0.60 14.39
N SER A 90 -20.32 0.65 14.19
CA SER A 90 -20.60 1.21 12.86
C SER A 90 -19.37 1.16 11.96
N GLU A 91 -18.19 1.51 12.49
CA GLU A 91 -16.92 1.44 11.77
C GLU A 91 -16.54 0.00 11.43
N MET A 92 -16.79 -0.93 12.35
CA MET A 92 -16.53 -2.36 12.15
C MET A 92 -17.42 -3.01 11.07
N LEU A 93 -18.59 -2.42 10.80
CA LEU A 93 -19.52 -2.84 9.76
C LEU A 93 -19.35 -2.06 8.44
N SER A 94 -18.37 -1.15 8.37
CA SER A 94 -18.10 -0.40 7.14
C SER A 94 -17.69 -1.34 5.99
N GLN A 95 -17.97 -0.91 4.76
CA GLN A 95 -17.67 -1.69 3.55
C GLN A 95 -16.19 -2.12 3.48
N GLY A 96 -15.27 -1.24 3.86
CA GLY A 96 -13.83 -1.55 3.89
C GLY A 96 -13.51 -2.71 4.85
N MET A 97 -14.14 -2.73 6.03
CA MET A 97 -13.97 -3.81 6.99
C MET A 97 -14.57 -5.12 6.50
N ILE A 98 -15.74 -5.09 5.85
CA ILE A 98 -16.34 -6.28 5.23
C ILE A 98 -15.37 -6.90 4.21
N ILE A 99 -14.74 -6.09 3.36
CA ILE A 99 -13.73 -6.57 2.40
C ILE A 99 -12.51 -7.14 3.14
N VAL A 100 -12.08 -6.53 4.25
CA VAL A 100 -10.99 -7.08 5.08
C VAL A 100 -11.34 -8.46 5.62
N TYR A 101 -12.53 -8.65 6.18
CA TYR A 101 -12.98 -9.92 6.73
C TYR A 101 -13.10 -10.98 5.65
N ILE A 102 -13.83 -10.69 4.58
CA ILE A 102 -14.20 -11.71 3.57
C ILE A 102 -13.03 -12.00 2.63
N PHE A 103 -12.20 -11.00 2.34
CA PHE A 103 -11.13 -11.11 1.36
C PHE A 103 -9.74 -11.04 1.98
N PHE A 104 -9.29 -9.88 2.49
CA PHE A 104 -7.86 -9.68 2.75
C PHE A 104 -7.29 -10.62 3.82
N ILE A 105 -8.04 -10.91 4.89
CA ILE A 105 -7.59 -11.83 5.94
C ILE A 105 -7.55 -13.28 5.44
N PRO A 106 -8.64 -13.89 4.92
CA PRO A 106 -8.60 -15.22 4.32
C PRO A 106 -7.52 -15.34 3.26
N TYR A 107 -7.44 -14.36 2.35
CA TYR A 107 -6.49 -14.38 1.25
C TYR A 107 -5.03 -14.34 1.73
N GLY A 108 -4.74 -13.48 2.71
CA GLY A 108 -3.41 -13.38 3.31
C GLY A 108 -2.97 -14.64 4.05
N LEU A 109 -3.89 -15.30 4.75
CA LEU A 109 -3.63 -16.57 5.45
C LEU A 109 -3.44 -17.74 4.48
N PHE A 110 -4.29 -17.86 3.47
CA PHE A 110 -4.27 -18.99 2.53
C PHE A 110 -3.15 -18.87 1.50
N SER A 111 -2.79 -17.65 1.09
CA SER A 111 -1.75 -17.39 0.09
C SER A 111 -0.46 -16.82 0.68
N PHE A 112 -0.50 -15.56 1.11
CA PHE A 112 0.71 -14.73 1.25
C PHE A 112 1.65 -15.25 2.33
N LYS A 113 1.09 -15.65 3.47
CA LYS A 113 1.84 -16.24 4.58
C LYS A 113 2.68 -17.44 4.15
N ASN A 114 2.34 -18.09 3.04
CA ASN A 114 2.91 -19.36 2.58
C ASN A 114 3.88 -19.23 1.41
N VAL A 115 4.22 -18.01 1.01
CA VAL A 115 5.23 -17.74 -0.02
C VAL A 115 6.63 -17.94 0.59
N VAL A 116 7.45 -18.75 -0.07
CA VAL A 116 8.85 -19.02 0.35
C VAL A 116 9.84 -18.55 -0.72
N ASN A 117 9.54 -18.87 -1.98
CA ASN A 117 10.25 -18.33 -3.14
C ASN A 117 9.67 -16.95 -3.53
N TRP A 118 10.54 -15.99 -3.87
CA TRP A 118 10.18 -14.63 -4.27
C TRP A 118 10.67 -14.25 -5.66
N ASP A 119 11.38 -15.15 -6.36
CA ASP A 119 12.16 -14.88 -7.57
C ASP A 119 11.34 -14.20 -8.67
N SER A 120 10.08 -14.59 -8.85
CA SER A 120 9.18 -14.04 -9.88
C SER A 120 8.31 -12.86 -9.42
N PHE A 121 8.46 -12.37 -8.18
CA PHE A 121 7.56 -11.36 -7.60
C PHE A 121 7.51 -10.07 -8.42
N PHE A 122 8.65 -9.43 -8.67
CA PHE A 122 8.68 -8.18 -9.41
C PHE A 122 8.37 -8.34 -10.90
N SER A 123 8.61 -9.52 -11.48
CA SER A 123 8.21 -9.82 -12.86
C SER A 123 6.68 -9.78 -13.02
N TYR A 124 5.96 -10.53 -12.17
CA TYR A 124 4.49 -10.47 -12.20
C TYR A 124 3.95 -9.11 -11.80
N LEU A 125 4.55 -8.48 -10.80
CA LEU A 125 4.12 -7.17 -10.34
C LEU A 125 4.24 -6.12 -11.45
N TYR A 126 5.36 -6.09 -12.18
CA TYR A 126 5.54 -5.17 -13.30
C TYR A 126 4.55 -5.45 -14.44
N LYS A 127 4.28 -6.73 -14.75
CA LYS A 127 3.29 -7.13 -15.77
C LYS A 127 1.91 -6.52 -15.50
N TYR A 128 1.47 -6.50 -14.24
CA TYR A 128 0.22 -5.85 -13.85
C TYR A 128 0.38 -4.32 -13.77
N ALA A 129 1.46 -3.83 -13.18
CA ALA A 129 1.73 -2.40 -13.03
C ALA A 129 1.65 -1.63 -14.36
N LYS A 130 2.23 -2.17 -15.43
CA LYS A 130 2.19 -1.57 -16.78
C LYS A 130 0.76 -1.25 -17.22
N TRP A 131 -0.15 -2.21 -17.06
CA TRP A 131 -1.54 -2.02 -17.46
C TRP A 131 -2.30 -1.10 -16.52
N ALA A 132 -1.96 -1.09 -15.22
CA ALA A 132 -2.56 -0.15 -14.27
C ALA A 132 -2.23 1.30 -14.65
N ILE A 133 -0.96 1.59 -14.95
CA ILE A 133 -0.51 2.91 -15.39
C ILE A 133 -1.17 3.30 -16.72
N ILE A 134 -1.17 2.42 -17.73
CA ILE A 134 -1.84 2.71 -19.01
C ILE A 134 -3.33 3.03 -18.80
N SER A 135 -4.02 2.24 -17.98
CA SER A 135 -5.45 2.46 -17.69
C SER A 135 -5.69 3.73 -16.88
N GLY A 136 -4.76 4.11 -16.00
CA GLY A 136 -4.80 5.35 -15.24
C GLY A 136 -4.63 6.58 -16.13
N GLY A 137 -3.67 6.53 -17.05
CA GLY A 137 -3.50 7.55 -18.09
C GLY A 137 -4.75 7.70 -18.96
N MET A 138 -5.36 6.59 -19.39
CA MET A 138 -6.63 6.64 -20.13
C MET A 138 -7.77 7.25 -19.31
N MET A 139 -7.88 6.88 -18.04
CA MET A 139 -8.86 7.46 -17.13
C MET A 139 -8.65 8.97 -16.95
N LEU A 140 -7.40 9.41 -16.78
CA LEU A 140 -7.05 10.82 -16.63
C LEU A 140 -7.39 11.64 -17.87
N LEU A 141 -7.20 11.08 -19.07
CA LEU A 141 -7.39 11.78 -20.34
C LEU A 141 -8.83 11.79 -20.84
N PHE A 142 -9.60 10.73 -20.57
CA PHE A 142 -10.88 10.49 -21.25
C PHE A 142 -12.08 10.34 -20.32
N LEU A 143 -11.89 10.17 -19.00
CA LEU A 143 -12.99 9.89 -18.08
C LEU A 143 -13.17 11.01 -17.04
N PRO A 144 -14.41 11.28 -16.60
CA PRO A 144 -14.71 12.26 -15.55
C PRO A 144 -14.39 11.68 -14.16
N TYR A 145 -13.12 11.39 -13.91
CA TYR A 145 -12.65 10.68 -12.72
C TYR A 145 -12.93 11.44 -11.42
N ASP A 146 -12.93 12.77 -11.48
CA ASP A 146 -13.12 13.70 -10.36
C ASP A 146 -14.52 13.59 -9.73
N LYS A 147 -15.50 13.10 -10.50
CA LYS A 147 -16.88 12.88 -10.02
C LYS A 147 -17.05 11.62 -9.19
N TYR A 148 -16.19 10.62 -9.40
CA TYR A 148 -16.43 9.26 -8.92
C TYR A 148 -15.32 8.74 -8.00
N LEU A 149 -14.13 9.34 -8.04
CA LEU A 149 -13.05 8.92 -7.17
C LEU A 149 -12.98 9.74 -5.90
N GLY A 150 -12.71 9.01 -4.82
CA GLY A 150 -12.29 9.60 -3.57
C GLY A 150 -10.99 10.37 -3.76
N TYR A 151 -10.93 11.47 -3.04
CA TYR A 151 -9.80 12.36 -2.99
C TYR A 151 -8.47 11.61 -2.73
N MET A 152 -7.46 11.79 -3.60
CA MET A 152 -6.13 11.14 -3.55
C MET A 152 -6.10 9.61 -3.66
N ASP A 153 -7.24 8.93 -3.64
CA ASP A 153 -7.27 7.48 -3.47
C ASP A 153 -6.55 6.75 -4.59
N TYR A 154 -6.75 7.20 -5.83
CA TYR A 154 -6.10 6.60 -6.98
C TYR A 154 -4.58 6.71 -6.95
N SER A 155 -4.02 7.86 -6.56
CA SER A 155 -2.56 8.01 -6.45
C SER A 155 -1.97 6.98 -5.49
N TYR A 156 -2.64 6.70 -4.36
CA TYR A 156 -2.17 5.68 -3.42
C TYR A 156 -2.38 4.27 -3.97
N SER A 157 -3.48 4.01 -4.70
CA SER A 157 -3.72 2.75 -5.42
C SER A 157 -2.66 2.48 -6.50
N LEU A 158 -2.18 3.53 -7.17
CA LEU A 158 -1.19 3.45 -8.24
C LEU A 158 0.26 3.34 -7.74
N LEU A 159 0.57 3.84 -6.54
CA LEU A 159 1.93 3.84 -5.96
C LEU A 159 2.69 2.50 -6.09
N PRO A 160 2.10 1.33 -5.78
CA PRO A 160 2.77 0.04 -5.99
C PRO A 160 3.15 -0.24 -7.46
N ALA A 161 2.33 0.20 -8.42
CA ALA A 161 2.63 0.07 -9.84
C ALA A 161 3.84 0.91 -10.25
N VAL A 162 3.90 2.15 -9.76
CA VAL A 162 5.01 3.08 -10.00
C VAL A 162 6.32 2.52 -9.42
N CYS A 163 6.29 2.06 -8.17
CA CYS A 163 7.47 1.44 -7.54
C CYS A 163 7.92 0.17 -8.29
N ALA A 164 6.98 -0.64 -8.80
CA ALA A 164 7.30 -1.84 -9.57
C ALA A 164 7.96 -1.50 -10.92
N ALA A 165 7.48 -0.48 -11.62
CA ALA A 165 8.07 -0.01 -12.87
C ALA A 165 9.52 0.44 -12.67
N TYR A 166 9.79 1.20 -11.60
CA TYR A 166 11.15 1.60 -11.24
C TYR A 166 12.04 0.40 -10.90
N TYR A 167 11.56 -0.52 -10.07
CA TYR A 167 12.34 -1.70 -9.69
C TYR A 167 12.73 -2.53 -10.91
N TYR A 168 11.78 -2.75 -11.82
CA TYR A 168 12.02 -3.49 -13.06
C TYR A 168 13.03 -2.75 -13.96
N GLN A 169 13.01 -1.41 -14.01
CA GLN A 169 14.05 -0.64 -14.69
C GLN A 169 15.43 -0.85 -14.06
N ALA A 170 15.52 -0.72 -12.73
CA ALA A 170 16.79 -0.70 -12.01
C ALA A 170 17.45 -2.08 -11.95
N LYS A 171 16.66 -3.16 -11.88
CA LYS A 171 17.15 -4.54 -11.66
C LYS A 171 16.66 -5.58 -12.67
N GLY A 172 15.81 -5.21 -13.63
CA GLY A 172 15.20 -6.12 -14.60
C GLY A 172 16.17 -6.75 -15.60
N LYS A 173 17.42 -6.27 -15.71
CA LYS A 173 18.46 -6.96 -16.51
C LYS A 173 18.83 -8.36 -15.96
N ASN A 174 18.49 -8.66 -14.71
CA ASN A 174 18.76 -9.95 -14.05
C ASN A 174 17.50 -10.82 -13.87
N ILE A 175 16.35 -10.43 -14.42
CA ILE A 175 15.07 -11.15 -14.34
C ILE A 175 14.72 -11.55 -15.79
N GLU A 176 14.61 -12.85 -16.06
CA GLU A 176 14.64 -13.49 -17.38
C GLU A 176 13.92 -12.82 -18.58
N GLU A 177 14.60 -12.93 -19.72
CA GLU A 177 14.20 -13.05 -21.14
C GLU A 177 13.25 -12.07 -21.84
N GLU A 178 12.46 -11.24 -21.17
CA GLU A 178 11.71 -10.21 -21.90
C GLU A 178 12.65 -9.02 -22.20
N LYS A 179 13.30 -9.05 -23.38
CA LYS A 179 13.98 -7.92 -24.05
C LYS A 179 13.00 -6.75 -24.35
N THR A 180 12.12 -6.40 -23.43
CA THR A 180 11.50 -5.08 -23.49
C THR A 180 12.64 -4.07 -23.36
N SER A 181 12.70 -3.12 -24.30
CA SER A 181 13.78 -2.12 -24.32
C SER A 181 13.90 -1.52 -22.92
N SER A 182 15.13 -1.27 -22.48
CA SER A 182 15.46 -0.77 -21.14
C SER A 182 14.94 0.65 -20.86
N PHE A 183 13.95 1.12 -21.61
CA PHE A 183 13.38 2.46 -21.55
C PHE A 183 11.87 2.44 -21.25
N ILE A 184 11.13 1.38 -21.65
CA ILE A 184 9.68 1.30 -21.38
C ILE A 184 9.36 1.36 -19.88
N PRO A 185 10.04 0.61 -18.98
CA PRO A 185 9.75 0.70 -17.55
C PRO A 185 10.02 2.10 -16.97
N MET A 186 11.02 2.81 -17.51
CA MET A 186 11.30 4.20 -17.12
C MET A 186 10.19 5.16 -17.59
N ILE A 187 9.70 5.03 -18.82
CA ILE A 187 8.53 5.80 -19.30
C ILE A 187 7.33 5.54 -18.38
N MET A 188 7.06 4.28 -18.05
CA MET A 188 5.95 3.90 -17.17
C MET A 188 6.11 4.51 -15.77
N PHE A 189 7.32 4.51 -15.21
CA PHE A 189 7.60 5.16 -13.94
C PHE A 189 7.30 6.67 -14.00
N VAL A 190 7.80 7.38 -15.02
CA VAL A 190 7.57 8.82 -15.18
C VAL A 190 6.09 9.13 -15.40
N ALA A 191 5.41 8.38 -16.27
CA ALA A 191 3.97 8.52 -16.50
C ALA A 191 3.17 8.32 -15.20
N GLY A 192 3.50 7.27 -14.44
CA GLY A 192 2.86 7.02 -13.15
C GLY A 192 3.08 8.14 -12.12
N ILE A 193 4.26 8.76 -12.08
CA ILE A 193 4.51 9.93 -11.21
C ILE A 193 3.65 11.13 -11.64
N ILE A 194 3.52 11.38 -12.95
CA ILE A 194 2.68 12.46 -13.49
C ILE A 194 1.21 12.21 -13.14
N GLU A 195 0.71 10.99 -13.35
CA GLU A 195 -0.64 10.60 -12.95
C GLU A 195 -0.84 10.81 -11.44
N MET A 196 0.05 10.30 -10.59
CA MET A 196 -0.05 10.49 -9.14
C MET A 196 -0.11 11.97 -8.73
N ALA A 197 0.61 12.84 -9.43
CA ALA A 197 0.55 14.29 -9.23
C ALA A 197 -0.78 14.90 -9.69
N ALA A 198 -1.31 14.47 -10.83
CA ALA A 198 -2.60 14.90 -11.33
C ALA A 198 -3.74 14.49 -10.37
N PHE A 199 -3.75 13.25 -9.90
CA PHE A 199 -4.72 12.75 -8.90
C PHE A 199 -4.47 13.29 -7.47
N GLY A 200 -3.34 13.97 -7.23
CA GLY A 200 -3.18 14.91 -6.13
C GLY A 200 -2.56 14.40 -4.82
N ALA A 201 -2.06 13.15 -4.75
CA ALA A 201 -1.44 12.66 -3.51
C ALA A 201 0.07 12.98 -3.39
N ARG A 202 0.36 14.05 -2.64
CA ARG A 202 1.73 14.48 -2.29
C ARG A 202 2.55 13.39 -1.61
N SER A 203 1.99 12.77 -0.58
CA SER A 203 2.73 11.75 0.19
C SER A 203 2.98 10.48 -0.61
N GLY A 204 2.09 10.14 -1.56
CA GLY A 204 2.31 9.04 -2.49
C GLY A 204 3.59 9.25 -3.31
N ILE A 205 3.77 10.43 -3.89
CA ILE A 205 4.98 10.77 -4.65
C ILE A 205 6.22 10.72 -3.75
N LEU A 206 6.13 11.29 -2.54
CA LEU A 206 7.21 11.23 -1.55
C LEU A 206 7.64 9.78 -1.29
N TYR A 207 6.69 8.86 -1.08
CA TYR A 207 7.03 7.45 -0.83
C TYR A 207 7.62 6.75 -2.06
N ALA A 208 7.21 7.11 -3.28
CA ALA A 208 7.88 6.63 -4.50
C ALA A 208 9.35 7.11 -4.57
N VAL A 209 9.60 8.38 -4.25
CA VAL A 209 10.96 8.95 -4.22
C VAL A 209 11.81 8.31 -3.13
N LEU A 210 11.26 8.11 -1.93
CA LEU A 210 11.97 7.44 -0.84
C LEU A 210 12.28 5.98 -1.19
N PHE A 211 11.36 5.27 -1.84
CA PHE A 211 11.61 3.93 -2.36
C PHE A 211 12.81 3.91 -3.32
N VAL A 212 12.82 4.81 -4.31
CA VAL A 212 13.93 4.97 -5.27
C VAL A 212 15.24 5.25 -4.54
N GLY A 213 15.26 6.24 -3.65
CA GLY A 213 16.45 6.65 -2.91
C GLY A 213 17.03 5.52 -2.06
N VAL A 214 16.18 4.83 -1.28
CA VAL A 214 16.61 3.69 -0.45
C VAL A 214 17.11 2.53 -1.31
N LEU A 215 16.43 2.21 -2.42
CA LEU A 215 16.85 1.12 -3.29
C LEU A 215 18.24 1.38 -3.91
N GLU A 216 18.47 2.59 -4.44
CA GLU A 216 19.74 3.00 -5.04
C GLU A 216 20.88 3.09 -4.01
N LEU A 217 20.60 3.60 -2.81
CA LEU A 217 21.57 3.61 -1.70
C LEU A 217 22.03 2.20 -1.32
N LEU A 218 21.15 1.21 -1.42
CA LEU A 218 21.43 -0.18 -1.05
C LEU A 218 21.97 -1.05 -2.20
N ARG A 219 22.15 -0.49 -3.40
CA ARG A 219 22.79 -1.18 -4.54
C ARG A 219 24.28 -1.40 -4.27
N LYS A 220 24.78 -2.59 -4.57
CA LYS A 220 26.19 -2.97 -4.31
C LYS A 220 27.09 -2.73 -5.52
N ASP A 221 26.50 -2.70 -6.70
CA ASP A 221 27.13 -2.46 -7.99
C ASP A 221 27.50 -0.99 -8.23
N ILE A 222 27.03 -0.08 -7.37
CA ILE A 222 27.31 1.35 -7.46
C ILE A 222 28.35 1.74 -6.40
N SER A 223 29.42 2.41 -6.82
CA SER A 223 30.46 2.93 -5.92
C SER A 223 29.90 3.99 -4.97
N ILE A 224 30.51 4.13 -3.78
CA ILE A 224 30.07 5.11 -2.77
C ILE A 224 30.06 6.55 -3.32
N GLN A 225 31.03 6.89 -4.19
CA GLN A 225 31.10 8.20 -4.84
C GLN A 225 29.89 8.47 -5.74
N LYS A 226 29.46 7.46 -6.52
CA LYS A 226 28.24 7.57 -7.35
C LYS A 226 26.98 7.67 -6.50
N LYS A 227 26.93 6.99 -5.34
CA LYS A 227 25.81 7.13 -4.39
C LYS A 227 25.74 8.53 -3.79
N LEU A 228 26.88 9.07 -3.36
CA LEU A 228 26.98 10.44 -2.88
C LEU A 228 26.57 11.44 -3.95
N LEU A 229 26.93 11.19 -5.23
CA LEU A 229 26.47 11.99 -6.36
C LEU A 229 24.95 11.89 -6.55
N ILE A 230 24.36 10.70 -6.51
CA ILE A 230 22.90 10.52 -6.59
C ILE A 230 22.19 11.26 -5.44
N CYS A 231 22.68 11.12 -4.21
CA CYS A 231 22.16 11.87 -3.07
C CYS A 231 22.30 13.38 -3.26
N GLY A 232 23.46 13.83 -3.74
CA GLY A 232 23.70 15.23 -4.07
C GLY A 232 22.73 15.76 -5.12
N VAL A 233 22.50 15.01 -6.21
CA VAL A 233 21.53 15.36 -7.25
C VAL A 233 20.11 15.37 -6.72
N LEU A 234 19.71 14.42 -5.87
CA LEU A 234 18.39 14.41 -5.25
C LEU A 234 18.18 15.60 -4.29
N VAL A 235 19.21 15.96 -3.51
CA VAL A 235 19.17 17.12 -2.61
C VAL A 235 19.13 18.42 -3.41
N ILE A 236 20.00 18.58 -4.40
CA ILE A 236 20.04 19.79 -5.26
C ILE A 236 18.75 19.90 -6.07
N GLY A 237 18.29 18.81 -6.68
CA GLY A 237 17.02 18.77 -7.40
C GLY A 237 15.83 19.05 -6.49
N GLY A 238 15.86 18.56 -5.24
CA GLY A 238 14.90 18.90 -4.21
C GLY A 238 14.93 20.38 -3.83
N MET A 239 16.12 20.97 -3.68
CA MET A 239 16.29 22.40 -3.40
C MET A 239 15.81 23.27 -4.56
N ILE A 240 16.20 22.96 -5.81
CA ILE A 240 15.69 23.62 -7.01
C ILE A 240 14.17 23.48 -7.07
N GLY A 241 13.66 22.28 -6.79
CA GLY A 241 12.24 22.01 -6.69
C GLY A 241 11.52 22.85 -5.65
N VAL A 242 12.16 23.20 -4.53
CA VAL A 242 11.62 24.11 -3.49
C VAL A 242 11.69 25.57 -3.95
N PHE A 243 12.81 26.01 -4.53
CA PHE A 243 12.99 27.40 -4.97
C PHE A 243 12.08 27.78 -6.15
N TYR A 244 11.84 26.87 -7.08
CA TYR A 244 10.99 27.07 -8.25
C TYR A 244 9.62 26.38 -8.11
N LEU A 245 9.29 25.89 -6.91
CA LEU A 245 8.04 25.15 -6.69
C LEU A 245 6.83 25.98 -7.12
N ASP A 246 6.88 27.27 -6.79
CA ASP A 246 5.79 28.20 -7.01
C ASP A 246 5.53 28.43 -8.49
N ASP A 247 6.59 28.68 -9.26
CA ASP A 247 6.51 28.87 -10.70
C ASP A 247 6.08 27.58 -11.42
N ILE A 248 6.65 26.44 -11.03
CA ILE A 248 6.31 25.13 -11.61
C ILE A 248 4.83 24.83 -11.35
N LEU A 249 4.36 24.98 -10.11
CA LEU A 249 2.98 24.68 -9.75
C LEU A 249 1.99 25.68 -10.35
N TYR A 250 2.39 26.95 -10.50
CA TYR A 250 1.60 27.93 -11.24
C TYR A 250 1.45 27.54 -12.71
N LEU A 251 2.55 27.16 -13.40
CA LEU A 251 2.49 26.70 -14.79
C LEU A 251 1.65 25.42 -14.93
N VAL A 252 1.84 24.46 -14.02
CA VAL A 252 1.08 23.21 -13.98
C VAL A 252 -0.41 23.48 -13.71
N SER A 253 -0.76 24.48 -12.89
CA SER A 253 -2.16 24.84 -12.62
C SER A 253 -2.93 25.34 -13.83
N LYS A 254 -2.24 25.83 -14.87
CA LYS A 254 -2.86 26.25 -16.13
C LYS A 254 -3.24 25.07 -17.02
N LEU A 255 -2.75 23.87 -16.72
CA LEU A 255 -3.08 22.66 -17.47
C LEU A 255 -4.42 22.10 -16.98
N PRO A 256 -5.39 21.80 -17.88
CA PRO A 256 -6.73 21.34 -17.50
C PRO A 256 -6.71 20.10 -16.60
N TYR A 257 -5.76 19.17 -16.82
CA TYR A 257 -5.65 17.92 -16.07
C TYR A 257 -5.28 18.11 -14.59
N PHE A 258 -4.72 19.26 -14.23
CA PHE A 258 -4.31 19.59 -12.86
C PHE A 258 -5.28 20.54 -12.15
N GLU A 259 -6.33 21.01 -12.83
CA GLU A 259 -7.31 21.93 -12.26
C GLU A 259 -7.96 21.36 -10.98
N ASN A 260 -8.25 20.05 -11.00
CA ASN A 260 -8.81 19.31 -9.86
C ASN A 260 -7.75 18.70 -8.94
N SER A 261 -6.46 18.81 -9.26
CA SER A 261 -5.39 18.25 -8.43
C SER A 261 -5.34 18.95 -7.09
N TYR A 262 -5.55 18.19 -6.00
CA TYR A 262 -5.43 18.77 -4.67
C TYR A 262 -4.02 19.27 -4.37
N LEU A 263 -2.99 18.60 -4.88
CA LEU A 263 -1.61 19.02 -4.68
C LEU A 263 -1.44 20.46 -5.16
N VAL A 264 -1.94 20.74 -6.37
CA VAL A 264 -1.90 22.07 -6.99
C VAL A 264 -2.83 23.05 -6.28
N ARG A 265 -4.09 22.67 -5.97
CA ARG A 265 -5.02 23.55 -5.26
C ARG A 265 -4.55 23.93 -3.86
N SER A 266 -3.94 23.00 -3.13
CA SER A 266 -3.43 23.27 -1.78
C SER A 266 -2.23 24.18 -1.80
N PHE A 267 -1.41 24.02 -2.83
CA PHE A 267 -0.33 24.94 -3.09
C PHE A 267 -0.84 26.36 -3.36
N LEU A 268 -1.75 26.53 -4.33
CA LEU A 268 -2.31 27.85 -4.68
C LEU A 268 -2.98 28.56 -3.51
N LYS A 269 -3.52 27.80 -2.54
CA LYS A 269 -4.14 28.34 -1.32
C LYS A 269 -3.13 28.65 -0.20
N GLY A 270 -1.83 28.49 -0.42
CA GLY A 270 -0.80 28.64 0.61
C GLY A 270 -0.88 27.58 1.72
N LYS A 271 -1.62 26.49 1.51
CA LYS A 271 -1.89 25.44 2.52
C LYS A 271 -1.06 24.18 2.28
N LEU A 272 0.00 24.26 1.48
CA LEU A 272 0.84 23.09 1.18
C LEU A 272 1.45 22.50 2.46
N PHE A 273 1.93 23.33 3.38
CA PHE A 273 2.56 22.86 4.62
C PHE A 273 1.68 22.98 5.86
N ASN A 274 0.43 23.41 5.71
CA ASN A 274 -0.43 23.64 6.86
C ASN A 274 -0.84 22.30 7.51
N THR A 275 -0.54 22.14 8.80
CA THR A 275 -0.79 20.94 9.62
C THR A 275 -1.64 21.20 10.86
N ASP A 276 -2.23 22.40 10.97
CA ASP A 276 -2.87 22.90 12.19
C ASP A 276 -3.98 21.95 12.69
N THR A 277 -4.75 21.36 11.77
CA THR A 277 -5.79 20.38 12.10
C THR A 277 -5.24 19.06 12.65
N ARG A 278 -4.06 18.61 12.20
CA ARG A 278 -3.43 17.37 12.70
C ARG A 278 -2.85 17.54 14.10
N GLN A 279 -2.30 18.71 14.40
CA GLN A 279 -1.75 19.00 15.73
C GLN A 279 -2.82 18.89 16.81
N VAL A 280 -4.00 19.46 16.55
CA VAL A 280 -5.15 19.36 17.46
C VAL A 280 -5.57 17.90 17.67
N ILE A 281 -5.68 17.11 16.59
CA ILE A 281 -6.04 15.69 16.67
C ILE A 281 -5.00 14.91 17.50
N TRP A 282 -3.71 15.14 17.25
CA TRP A 282 -2.64 14.46 17.98
C TRP A 282 -2.61 14.84 19.45
N GLN A 283 -2.87 16.11 19.77
CA GLN A 283 -2.96 16.58 21.14
C GLN A 283 -4.09 15.86 21.91
N SER A 284 -5.28 15.73 21.32
CA SER A 284 -6.38 14.93 21.91
C SER A 284 -6.01 13.46 22.09
N CYS A 285 -5.26 12.88 21.16
CA CYS A 285 -4.73 11.52 21.31
C CYS A 285 -3.78 11.42 22.50
N PHE A 286 -2.82 12.34 22.64
CA PHE A 286 -1.87 12.32 23.75
C PHE A 286 -2.54 12.53 25.10
N GLU A 287 -3.51 13.42 25.19
CA GLU A 287 -4.31 13.62 26.41
C GLU A 287 -5.06 12.35 26.81
N ARG A 288 -5.68 11.66 25.85
CA ARG A 288 -6.30 10.37 26.11
C ARG A 288 -5.28 9.31 26.51
N LEU A 289 -4.17 9.16 25.79
CA LEU A 289 -3.13 8.19 26.12
C LEU A 289 -2.56 8.40 27.54
N ASN A 290 -2.42 9.66 27.97
CA ASN A 290 -1.95 10.00 29.32
C ASN A 290 -2.98 9.67 30.42
N THR A 291 -4.27 9.63 30.09
CA THR A 291 -5.36 9.42 31.04
C THR A 291 -5.98 8.02 30.96
N MET A 292 -5.66 7.23 29.94
CA MET A 292 -6.30 5.92 29.70
C MET A 292 -5.89 4.84 30.71
N GLY A 293 -4.77 5.00 31.43
CA GLY A 293 -4.27 3.98 32.34
C GLY A 293 -4.05 2.63 31.62
N MET A 294 -4.76 1.59 32.05
CA MET A 294 -4.70 0.23 31.49
C MET A 294 -5.89 -0.11 30.57
N ASP A 295 -6.70 0.91 30.24
CA ASP A 295 -7.91 0.74 29.45
C ASP A 295 -7.61 0.31 28.01
N VAL A 296 -8.56 -0.41 27.41
CA VAL A 296 -8.51 -0.89 26.02
C VAL A 296 -9.84 -0.52 25.41
N THR A 297 -9.82 0.25 24.32
CA THR A 297 -11.05 0.75 23.67
C THR A 297 -11.40 -0.01 22.40
N GLY A 298 -10.58 -1.00 22.04
CA GLY A 298 -10.77 -1.83 20.86
C GLY A 298 -10.50 -1.10 19.54
N PHE A 299 -10.79 -1.79 18.44
CA PHE A 299 -10.62 -1.25 17.09
C PHE A 299 -11.45 0.02 16.89
N PHE A 300 -10.84 1.00 16.23
CA PHE A 300 -11.39 2.35 16.04
C PHE A 300 -11.63 3.09 17.37
N GLY A 301 -10.99 2.65 18.45
CA GLY A 301 -11.14 3.24 19.77
C GLY A 301 -10.67 4.68 19.87
N ASP A 302 -9.95 5.19 18.86
CA ASP A 302 -9.57 6.59 18.71
C ASP A 302 -10.74 7.51 18.31
N ARG A 303 -11.75 7.00 17.60
CA ARG A 303 -12.82 7.82 17.00
C ARG A 303 -13.63 8.64 18.01
N PRO A 304 -13.99 8.12 19.20
CA PRO A 304 -14.71 8.90 20.18
C PRO A 304 -13.90 10.05 20.81
N TYR A 305 -12.56 10.01 20.69
CA TYR A 305 -11.67 10.94 21.41
C TYR A 305 -10.99 11.96 20.50
N CYS A 306 -10.97 11.74 19.20
CA CYS A 306 -10.46 12.71 18.24
C CYS A 306 -11.51 13.76 17.89
N ALA A 307 -11.13 15.04 17.89
CA ALA A 307 -12.02 16.14 17.52
C ALA A 307 -12.69 15.90 16.15
N GLY A 308 -14.02 15.99 16.11
CA GLY A 308 -14.80 15.78 14.88
C GLY A 308 -14.95 14.31 14.44
N ALA A 309 -14.68 13.34 15.32
CA ALA A 309 -14.72 11.90 15.01
C ALA A 309 -13.80 11.48 13.85
N VAL A 310 -12.72 12.24 13.62
CA VAL A 310 -11.69 11.95 12.63
C VAL A 310 -10.64 11.00 13.23
N TYR A 311 -9.81 10.37 12.43
CA TYR A 311 -8.75 9.47 12.89
C TYR A 311 -7.39 10.19 13.01
N PRO A 312 -6.43 9.68 13.80
CA PRO A 312 -5.15 10.34 14.05
C PRO A 312 -4.23 10.56 12.85
N HIS A 313 -4.55 9.97 11.69
CA HIS A 313 -3.67 9.92 10.51
C HIS A 313 -2.27 9.37 10.82
N ASN A 314 -2.13 8.56 11.87
CA ASN A 314 -0.87 7.98 12.31
C ASN A 314 -1.13 6.59 12.91
N ILE A 315 -0.59 5.55 12.28
CA ILE A 315 -0.76 4.15 12.69
C ILE A 315 -0.30 3.87 14.13
N VAL A 316 0.74 4.57 14.61
CA VAL A 316 1.25 4.40 15.98
C VAL A 316 0.18 4.86 16.96
N LEU A 317 -0.35 6.07 16.75
CA LEU A 317 -1.42 6.61 17.60
C LEU A 317 -2.70 5.78 17.48
N GLU A 318 -3.08 5.35 16.27
CA GLU A 318 -4.29 4.54 16.08
C GLU A 318 -4.21 3.19 16.80
N ILE A 319 -3.04 2.53 16.79
CA ILE A 319 -2.83 1.28 17.52
C ILE A 319 -2.82 1.51 19.04
N LEU A 320 -2.09 2.52 19.52
CA LEU A 320 -2.01 2.81 20.96
C LEU A 320 -3.35 3.26 21.53
N MET A 321 -4.10 4.09 20.80
CA MET A 321 -5.44 4.50 21.19
C MET A 321 -6.39 3.30 21.22
N SER A 322 -6.30 2.39 20.25
CA SER A 322 -7.16 1.20 20.21
C SER A 322 -6.86 0.19 21.33
N TRP A 323 -5.58 -0.03 21.64
CA TRP A 323 -5.13 -1.17 22.44
C TRP A 323 -4.39 -0.81 23.73
N GLY A 324 -4.27 0.47 24.05
CA GLY A 324 -3.44 0.95 25.15
C GLY A 324 -1.95 0.78 24.89
N TRP A 325 -1.15 1.30 25.83
CA TRP A 325 0.32 1.32 25.71
C TRP A 325 0.95 -0.07 25.83
N ILE A 326 0.33 -1.01 26.57
CA ILE A 326 0.85 -2.37 26.71
C ILE A 326 0.57 -3.21 25.46
N ILE A 327 -0.71 -3.50 25.17
CA ILE A 327 -1.05 -4.37 24.03
C ILE A 327 -0.67 -3.68 22.72
N GLY A 328 -0.96 -2.38 22.58
CA GLY A 328 -0.55 -1.59 21.43
C GLY A 328 0.98 -1.54 21.27
N GLY A 329 1.72 -1.37 22.36
CA GLY A 329 3.18 -1.42 22.37
C GLY A 329 3.72 -2.78 21.90
N CYS A 330 3.13 -3.89 22.35
CA CYS A 330 3.49 -5.23 21.87
C CYS A 330 3.19 -5.41 20.37
N ILE A 331 2.05 -4.93 19.88
CA ILE A 331 1.70 -4.97 18.44
C ILE A 331 2.73 -4.19 17.62
N LEU A 332 3.08 -2.96 18.06
CA LEU A 332 4.06 -2.12 17.39
C LEU A 332 5.46 -2.73 17.41
N ALA A 333 5.88 -3.28 18.55
CA ALA A 333 7.16 -3.98 18.69
C ALA A 333 7.23 -5.20 17.76
N TYR A 334 6.14 -5.97 17.65
CA TYR A 334 6.06 -7.10 16.74
C TYR A 334 6.11 -6.68 15.27
N LEU A 335 5.39 -5.62 14.89
CA LEU A 335 5.45 -5.06 13.54
C LEU A 335 6.87 -4.56 13.20
N LEU A 336 7.51 -3.85 14.13
CA LEU A 336 8.89 -3.38 13.98
C LEU A 336 9.87 -4.56 13.84
N TRP A 337 9.73 -5.59 14.66
CA TRP A 337 10.54 -6.80 14.56
C TRP A 337 10.38 -7.48 13.19
N LEU A 338 9.16 -7.58 12.67
CA LEU A 338 8.89 -8.12 11.33
C LEU A 338 9.59 -7.30 10.23
N ILE A 339 9.54 -5.98 10.33
CA ILE A 339 10.22 -5.05 9.40
C ILE A 339 11.73 -5.25 9.46
N ILE A 340 12.33 -5.20 10.66
CA ILE A 340 13.79 -5.37 10.85
C ILE A 340 14.23 -6.72 10.28
N ARG A 341 13.49 -7.79 10.60
CA ARG A 341 13.78 -9.13 10.08
C ARG A 341 13.72 -9.18 8.54
N GLY A 342 12.74 -8.55 7.92
CA GLY A 342 12.66 -8.45 6.46
C GLY A 342 13.83 -7.67 5.84
N LEU A 343 14.25 -6.56 6.48
CA LEU A 343 15.37 -5.73 6.03
C LEU A 343 16.73 -6.39 6.21
N THR A 344 16.89 -7.26 7.22
CA THR A 344 18.11 -8.06 7.43
C THR A 344 18.25 -9.24 6.45
N CYS A 345 17.20 -9.57 5.70
CA CYS A 345 17.32 -10.55 4.61
C CYS A 345 18.30 -10.04 3.54
N LYS A 346 18.85 -10.95 2.73
CA LYS A 346 19.74 -10.60 1.60
C LYS A 346 19.00 -10.70 0.26
N GLY A 347 19.47 -9.92 -0.71
CA GLY A 347 18.98 -9.96 -2.10
C GLY A 347 17.51 -9.60 -2.22
N LEU A 348 16.79 -10.35 -3.06
CA LEU A 348 15.42 -10.06 -3.47
C LEU A 348 14.43 -9.91 -2.30
N LYS A 349 14.54 -10.74 -1.25
CA LYS A 349 13.65 -10.66 -0.08
C LYS A 349 13.71 -9.29 0.62
N ARG A 350 14.93 -8.72 0.72
CA ARG A 350 15.13 -7.38 1.27
C ARG A 350 14.45 -6.34 0.39
N ASP A 351 14.60 -6.48 -0.91
CA ASP A 351 14.04 -5.54 -1.88
C ASP A 351 12.50 -5.60 -1.88
N VAL A 352 11.90 -6.80 -1.74
CA VAL A 352 10.46 -6.97 -1.50
C VAL A 352 10.03 -6.29 -0.18
N CYS A 353 10.81 -6.45 0.89
CA CYS A 353 10.53 -5.77 2.16
C CYS A 353 10.50 -4.25 2.00
N ILE A 354 11.51 -3.68 1.34
CA ILE A 354 11.61 -2.24 1.06
C ILE A 354 10.41 -1.79 0.22
N PHE A 355 10.07 -2.54 -0.83
CA PHE A 355 8.92 -2.26 -1.67
C PHE A 355 7.61 -2.21 -0.86
N ILE A 356 7.35 -3.20 0.00
CA ILE A 356 6.12 -3.25 0.81
C ILE A 356 6.06 -2.10 1.81
N ILE A 357 7.19 -1.74 2.44
CA ILE A 357 7.25 -0.62 3.38
C ILE A 357 6.84 0.68 2.68
N PHE A 358 7.44 1.01 1.54
CA PHE A 358 7.16 2.29 0.89
C PHE A 358 5.86 2.31 0.10
N SER A 359 5.50 1.21 -0.58
CA SER A 359 4.31 1.20 -1.45
C SER A 359 3.00 0.87 -0.73
N CYS A 360 3.05 0.19 0.42
CA CYS A 360 1.85 -0.27 1.13
C CYS A 360 1.77 0.26 2.56
N LEU A 361 2.85 0.22 3.35
CA LEU A 361 2.81 0.59 4.78
C LEU A 361 2.89 2.10 5.02
N SER A 362 3.74 2.80 4.28
CA SER A 362 4.11 4.18 4.61
C SER A 362 2.94 5.17 4.58
N ARG A 363 1.90 4.87 3.79
CA ARG A 363 0.64 5.65 3.75
C ARG A 363 0.08 5.89 5.16
N PHE A 364 0.09 4.88 6.02
CA PHE A 364 -0.55 4.90 7.34
C PHE A 364 0.13 5.82 8.36
N PHE A 365 1.29 6.38 8.06
CA PHE A 365 1.89 7.44 8.88
C PHE A 365 1.33 8.84 8.58
N MET A 366 0.61 9.01 7.47
CA MET A 366 0.13 10.32 7.00
C MET A 366 -1.36 10.34 6.62
N SER A 367 -1.93 9.17 6.29
CA SER A 367 -3.28 9.03 5.76
C SER A 367 -3.78 7.61 5.90
N GLY A 368 -5.09 7.45 5.92
CA GLY A 368 -5.72 6.14 5.94
C GLY A 368 -5.78 5.52 7.32
N THR A 369 -6.66 4.54 7.45
CA THR A 369 -6.84 3.78 8.69
C THR A 369 -6.35 2.38 8.47
N TYR A 370 -5.36 1.98 9.26
CA TYR A 370 -4.59 0.76 8.98
C TYR A 370 -5.50 -0.48 8.91
N ILE A 371 -6.48 -0.59 9.82
CA ILE A 371 -7.27 -1.80 9.97
C ILE A 371 -8.27 -2.01 8.82
N ARG A 372 -8.77 -0.91 8.25
CA ARG A 372 -9.78 -0.91 7.20
C ARG A 372 -9.18 -1.12 5.80
N GLU A 373 -7.87 -0.96 5.66
CA GLU A 373 -7.21 -1.02 4.36
C GLU A 373 -6.47 -2.35 4.15
N GLY A 374 -6.79 -3.01 3.02
CA GLY A 374 -6.17 -4.28 2.64
C GLY A 374 -4.64 -4.23 2.53
N LYS A 375 -4.05 -3.07 2.18
CA LYS A 375 -2.60 -2.87 2.09
C LYS A 375 -1.87 -3.13 3.40
N PHE A 376 -2.49 -2.81 4.54
CA PHE A 376 -1.93 -3.14 5.86
C PHE A 376 -1.86 -4.66 6.06
N TRP A 377 -2.96 -5.35 5.78
CA TRP A 377 -3.04 -6.81 5.93
C TRP A 377 -2.07 -7.53 4.99
N ILE A 378 -2.00 -7.11 3.71
CA ILE A 378 -0.99 -7.58 2.76
C ILE A 378 0.41 -7.41 3.35
N THR A 379 0.71 -6.23 3.89
CA THR A 379 2.01 -5.94 4.50
C THR A 379 2.34 -6.91 5.63
N VAL A 380 1.43 -7.09 6.59
CA VAL A 380 1.64 -8.00 7.74
C VAL A 380 1.92 -9.42 7.25
N PHE A 381 1.11 -9.96 6.34
CA PHE A 381 1.29 -11.34 5.88
C PHE A 381 2.55 -11.53 5.02
N VAL A 382 2.91 -10.55 4.20
CA VAL A 382 4.15 -10.58 3.43
C VAL A 382 5.37 -10.52 4.35
N LEU A 383 5.39 -9.64 5.35
CA LEU A 383 6.50 -9.56 6.31
C LEU A 383 6.65 -10.84 7.14
N VAL A 384 5.53 -11.48 7.50
CA VAL A 384 5.54 -12.81 8.13
C VAL A 384 6.17 -13.85 7.20
N ALA A 385 5.81 -13.85 5.92
CA ALA A 385 6.32 -14.79 4.93
C ALA A 385 7.81 -14.59 4.59
N LEU A 386 8.29 -13.35 4.51
CA LEU A 386 9.69 -13.03 4.20
C LEU A 386 10.67 -13.67 5.19
N GLY A 387 10.30 -13.76 6.46
CA GLY A 387 11.12 -14.39 7.50
C GLY A 387 11.14 -15.92 7.49
N LYS A 388 10.39 -16.57 6.61
CA LYS A 388 10.52 -18.02 6.41
C LYS A 388 11.75 -18.30 5.56
N GLY A 389 12.70 -19.07 6.08
CA GLY A 389 13.82 -19.59 5.30
C GLY A 389 13.34 -20.53 4.18
N LYS A 390 14.12 -20.70 3.10
CA LYS A 390 13.96 -21.89 2.25
C LYS A 390 14.14 -23.08 3.19
N LYS A 391 13.09 -23.90 3.39
CA LYS A 391 13.31 -25.21 4.03
C LYS A 391 14.40 -25.88 3.19
N LYS A 392 15.51 -26.26 3.81
CA LYS A 392 16.44 -27.19 3.15
C LYS A 392 15.57 -28.37 2.75
N ALA A 393 15.51 -28.67 1.45
CA ALA A 393 15.02 -29.95 1.01
C ALA A 393 15.96 -30.96 1.68
N ASN A 394 15.47 -31.67 2.69
CA ASN A 394 16.17 -32.84 3.17
C ASN A 394 16.07 -33.83 2.02
N ASN A 395 17.22 -34.12 1.42
CA ASN A 395 17.38 -35.23 0.48
C ASN A 395 16.97 -36.54 1.14
#